data_AF-Q9HS30-F1
#
_entry.id   AF-Q9HS30-F1
#
_cell.length_a   1.000
_cell.length_b   1.000
_cell.length_c   1.000
_cell.angle_alpha   90.00
_cell.angle_beta   90.00
_cell.angle_gamma   90.00
#
_symmetry.space_group_name_H-M   'P 1'
#
loop_
_entity.id
_entity.type
_entity.pdbx_description
1 polymer ?
#
loop_
_entity_poly.entity_id
_entity_poly.type
_entity_poly.pdbx_seq_one_letter_code
_entity_poly.pdbx_strand_id
1 'polypeptide(L)'
;MAYPEWVRRIVAIENKPDLDASAADALTTQLRRDVALGLADEVWVATADDAAGGVQRALLADLPVEAGILVFDDDWTVTVEWLPHGLATAASGTRLTSRPADGADRPATGFEYVDADWKAHTRLAIAERAFERGWRSYVDTMRPDCRQFRLVDGAHGYVPACAAKAREQSAAECGGSCADYEPEPPGWRQHGWPIEGGPGATVQAVLADRRQRRRE
;
A
#
# COMPACT_ATOMS: atom_id res chain seq x y z
N MET A 1 -19.12 -12.41 -13.04
CA MET A 1 -19.18 -12.12 -11.59
C MET A 1 -18.33 -10.88 -11.38
N ALA A 2 -18.88 -9.80 -10.81
CA ALA A 2 -18.12 -8.57 -10.59
C ALA A 2 -17.05 -8.82 -9.53
N TYR A 3 -15.85 -8.25 -9.72
CA TYR A 3 -14.80 -8.33 -8.71
C TYR A 3 -15.26 -7.58 -7.44
N PRO A 4 -15.04 -8.13 -6.23
CA PRO A 4 -15.55 -7.51 -5.02
C PRO A 4 -14.92 -6.14 -4.79
N GLU A 5 -15.73 -5.19 -4.33
CA GLU A 5 -15.26 -3.88 -3.87
C GLU A 5 -14.67 -4.03 -2.46
N TRP A 6 -13.37 -4.33 -2.41
CA TRP A 6 -12.66 -4.60 -1.17
C TRP A 6 -11.79 -3.42 -0.71
N VAL A 7 -11.44 -2.53 -1.64
CA VAL A 7 -10.58 -1.37 -1.38
C VAL A 7 -11.41 -0.26 -0.77
N ARG A 8 -11.45 -0.20 0.56
CA ARG A 8 -12.12 0.91 1.26
C ARG A 8 -11.42 2.24 1.05
N ARG A 9 -10.08 2.26 1.15
CA ARG A 9 -9.28 3.49 1.12
C ARG A 9 -7.82 3.19 0.82
N ILE A 10 -7.17 4.07 0.06
CA ILE A 10 -5.73 4.09 -0.18
C ILE A 10 -5.16 5.36 0.45
N VAL A 11 -4.19 5.20 1.35
CA VAL A 11 -3.46 6.31 1.96
C VAL A 11 -2.01 6.20 1.52
N ALA A 12 -1.53 7.20 0.80
CA ALA A 12 -0.12 7.29 0.43
C ALA A 12 0.62 8.08 1.51
N ILE A 13 1.68 7.51 2.06
CA ILE A 13 2.54 8.19 3.03
C ILE A 13 3.95 8.18 2.47
N GLU A 14 4.48 9.36 2.15
CA GLU A 14 5.88 9.50 1.78
C GLU A 14 6.74 9.80 3.00
N ASN A 15 7.59 8.84 3.34
CA ASN A 15 8.49 8.93 4.48
C ASN A 15 9.80 9.60 4.06
N LYS A 16 10.01 10.82 4.53
CA LYS A 16 11.20 11.64 4.30
C LYS A 16 11.75 12.18 5.63
N PRO A 17 12.46 11.35 6.42
CA PRO A 17 13.02 11.75 7.72
C PRO A 17 14.03 12.90 7.59
N ASP A 18 14.77 12.95 6.49
CA ASP A 18 15.83 13.90 6.17
C ASP A 18 15.33 15.02 5.24
N LEU A 19 14.31 15.77 5.67
CA LEU A 19 13.69 16.80 4.82
C LEU A 19 14.51 18.11 4.82
N ASP A 20 15.44 18.21 3.88
CA ASP A 20 16.14 19.47 3.56
C ASP A 20 15.44 20.28 2.44
N ALA A 21 15.96 21.47 2.12
CA ALA A 21 15.38 22.34 1.10
C ALA A 21 15.31 21.71 -0.30
N SER A 22 16.33 20.94 -0.70
CA SER A 22 16.36 20.28 -2.00
C SER A 22 15.38 19.09 -2.04
N ALA A 23 15.30 18.35 -0.95
CA ALA A 23 14.34 17.28 -0.76
C ALA A 23 12.90 17.80 -0.76
N ALA A 24 12.65 18.95 -0.12
CA ALA A 24 11.33 19.59 -0.09
C ALA A 24 10.87 20.04 -1.49
N ASP A 25 11.75 20.61 -2.33
CA ASP A 25 11.40 21.00 -3.71
C ASP A 25 11.06 19.78 -4.59
N ALA A 26 11.90 18.73 -4.51
CA ALA A 26 11.66 17.48 -5.22
C ALA A 26 10.35 16.80 -4.77
N LEU A 27 10.12 16.75 -3.45
CA LEU A 27 8.93 16.17 -2.85
C LEU A 27 7.68 16.96 -3.23
N THR A 28 7.73 18.28 -3.18
CA THR A 28 6.63 19.16 -3.62
C THR A 28 6.22 18.82 -5.06
N THR A 29 7.18 18.63 -5.94
CA THR A 29 6.93 18.27 -7.34
C THR A 29 6.27 16.89 -7.46
N GLN A 30 6.68 15.91 -6.65
CA GLN A 30 6.05 14.59 -6.61
C GLN A 30 4.61 14.68 -6.08
N LEU A 31 4.40 15.30 -4.92
CA LEU A 31 3.09 15.42 -4.28
C LEU A 31 2.08 16.13 -5.17
N ARG A 32 2.49 17.19 -5.90
CA ARG A 32 1.62 17.86 -6.88
C ARG A 32 1.12 16.91 -7.97
N ARG A 33 1.95 15.96 -8.41
CA ARG A 33 1.52 14.93 -9.39
C ARG A 33 0.55 13.96 -8.75
N ASP A 34 0.83 13.50 -7.53
CA ASP A 34 0.00 12.52 -6.84
C ASP A 34 -1.37 13.08 -6.49
N VAL A 35 -1.42 14.34 -6.02
CA VAL A 35 -2.65 15.10 -5.76
C VAL A 35 -3.43 15.32 -7.06
N ALA A 36 -2.78 15.80 -8.12
CA ALA A 36 -3.44 16.05 -9.41
C ALA A 36 -4.00 14.77 -10.05
N LEU A 37 -3.30 13.64 -9.90
CA LEU A 37 -3.76 12.35 -10.42
C LEU A 37 -4.89 11.76 -9.56
N GLY A 38 -4.81 11.96 -8.24
CA GLY A 38 -5.86 11.59 -7.29
C GLY A 38 -6.08 10.07 -7.20
N LEU A 39 -4.98 9.29 -7.19
CA LEU A 39 -5.06 7.83 -7.02
C LEU A 39 -5.22 7.41 -5.57
N ALA A 40 -4.62 8.12 -4.61
CA ALA A 40 -4.87 7.89 -3.19
C ALA A 40 -6.05 8.73 -2.71
N ASP A 41 -6.74 8.28 -1.66
CA ASP A 41 -7.79 9.07 -1.01
C ASP A 41 -7.19 10.19 -0.15
N GLU A 42 -6.00 9.96 0.41
CA GLU A 42 -5.19 10.96 1.10
C GLU A 42 -3.71 10.74 0.78
N VAL A 43 -2.95 11.83 0.75
CA VAL A 43 -1.50 11.83 0.61
C VAL A 43 -0.91 12.52 1.84
N TRP A 44 0.12 11.91 2.41
CA TRP A 44 0.81 12.38 3.61
C TRP A 44 2.31 12.43 3.37
N VAL A 45 2.97 13.36 4.04
CA VAL A 45 4.42 13.37 4.25
C VAL A 45 4.68 13.04 5.71
N ALA A 46 5.59 12.10 5.97
CA ALA A 46 6.11 11.84 7.30
C ALA A 46 7.58 12.28 7.35
N THR A 47 7.94 13.14 8.28
CA THR A 47 9.30 13.69 8.40
C THR A 47 9.75 13.74 9.85
N ALA A 48 11.06 13.64 10.09
CA ALA A 48 11.61 13.60 11.44
C ALA A 48 11.79 15.02 11.98
N ASP A 49 11.50 15.22 13.26
CA ASP A 49 11.79 16.48 13.93
C ASP A 49 13.31 16.66 14.04
N ASP A 50 13.85 17.76 13.53
CA ASP A 50 15.31 17.96 13.58
C ASP A 50 15.79 18.26 15.01
N ALA A 51 16.98 17.77 15.36
CA ALA A 51 17.56 17.97 16.69
C ALA A 51 18.00 19.43 16.97
N ALA A 52 17.91 20.32 15.98
CA ALA A 52 18.39 21.70 16.04
C ALA A 52 17.28 22.75 16.25
N GLY A 53 16.02 22.34 16.27
CA GLY A 53 14.86 23.21 16.48
C GLY A 53 13.60 22.81 15.70
N GLY A 54 13.58 21.61 15.13
CA GLY A 54 12.47 20.97 14.44
C GLY A 54 12.39 21.25 12.94
N VAL A 55 11.57 20.49 12.21
CA VAL A 55 11.41 20.71 10.75
C VAL A 55 11.03 22.16 10.48
N GLN A 56 11.83 22.84 9.65
CA GLN A 56 11.59 24.24 9.34
C GLN A 56 10.20 24.40 8.71
N ARG A 57 9.29 25.11 9.39
CA ARG A 57 7.94 25.39 8.89
C ARG A 57 7.92 25.97 7.48
N ALA A 58 8.98 26.69 7.09
CA ALA A 58 9.16 27.20 5.74
C ALA A 58 9.25 26.09 4.68
N LEU A 59 9.93 24.98 4.97
CA LEU A 59 10.03 23.83 4.06
C LEU A 59 8.70 23.12 3.90
N LEU A 60 7.90 23.08 4.96
CA LEU A 60 6.56 22.49 4.96
C LEU A 60 5.53 23.36 4.23
N ALA A 61 5.70 24.68 4.26
CA ALA A 61 4.77 25.64 3.66
C ALA A 61 4.71 25.56 2.12
N ASP A 62 5.73 25.02 1.48
CA ASP A 62 5.79 24.86 0.02
C ASP A 62 5.09 23.57 -0.48
N LEU A 63 4.78 22.64 0.44
CA LEU A 63 4.05 21.42 0.13
C LEU A 63 2.60 21.74 -0.31
N PRO A 64 1.97 20.90 -1.16
CA PRO A 64 0.57 21.09 -1.54
C PRO A 64 -0.35 21.10 -0.31
N VAL A 65 -1.32 22.02 -0.30
CA VAL A 65 -2.26 22.18 0.83
C VAL A 65 -3.14 20.96 1.06
N GLU A 66 -3.31 20.12 0.04
CA GLU A 66 -4.04 18.86 0.10
C GLU A 66 -3.25 17.76 0.85
N ALA A 67 -1.93 17.85 0.92
CA ALA A 67 -1.09 16.85 1.56
C ALA A 67 -1.04 17.04 3.07
N GLY A 68 -1.28 15.97 3.82
CA GLY A 68 -1.11 15.94 5.27
C GLY A 68 0.35 15.88 5.68
N ILE A 69 0.67 16.32 6.90
CA ILE A 69 2.04 16.35 7.42
C ILE A 69 2.06 15.69 8.79
N LEU A 70 2.87 14.63 8.88
CA LEU A 70 3.23 13.94 10.12
C LEU A 70 4.67 14.32 10.47
N VAL A 71 4.88 14.70 11.72
CA VAL A 71 6.21 14.92 12.28
C VAL A 71 6.45 13.87 13.36
N PHE A 72 7.60 13.21 13.33
CA PHE A 72 7.96 12.22 14.34
C PHE A 72 9.32 12.51 14.97
N ASP A 73 9.44 12.26 16.27
CA ASP A 73 10.70 12.43 17.00
C ASP A 73 11.56 11.14 17.02
N ASP A 74 12.72 11.22 17.66
CA ASP A 74 13.65 10.09 17.84
C ASP A 74 13.05 8.92 18.64
N ASP A 75 12.02 9.19 19.46
CA ASP A 75 11.27 8.20 20.23
C ASP A 75 10.10 7.58 19.42
N TRP A 76 9.98 7.93 18.13
CA TRP A 76 8.90 7.53 17.22
C TRP A 76 7.50 8.02 17.64
N THR A 77 7.42 9.06 18.47
CA THR A 77 6.17 9.74 18.76
C THR A 77 5.74 10.53 17.53
N VAL A 78 4.56 10.23 16.99
CA VAL A 78 4.05 10.90 15.79
C VAL A 78 3.03 11.96 16.17
N THR A 79 3.18 13.16 15.60
CA THR A 79 2.23 14.27 15.70
C THR A 79 1.74 14.69 14.32
N VAL A 80 0.52 15.22 14.26
CA VAL A 80 -0.08 15.75 13.02
C VAL A 80 0.12 17.26 13.02
N GLU A 81 0.99 17.76 12.15
CA GLU A 81 1.17 19.21 11.95
C GLU A 81 0.12 19.77 10.99
N TRP A 82 -0.30 18.96 10.00
CA TRP A 82 -1.33 19.35 9.03
C TRP A 82 -2.20 18.16 8.62
N LEU A 83 -3.52 18.36 8.57
CA LEU A 83 -4.47 17.34 8.15
C LEU A 83 -4.60 17.33 6.61
N PRO A 84 -4.62 16.16 5.96
CA PRO A 84 -4.80 16.05 4.53
C PRO A 84 -6.22 16.40 4.11
N HIS A 85 -6.37 16.73 2.84
CA HIS A 85 -7.67 16.82 2.18
C HIS A 85 -7.98 15.52 1.43
N GLY A 86 -9.25 15.10 1.48
CA GLY A 86 -9.72 13.95 0.70
C GLY A 86 -9.69 14.25 -0.80
N LEU A 87 -9.03 13.40 -1.58
CA LEU A 87 -8.89 13.58 -3.03
C LEU A 87 -10.09 12.99 -3.80
N ALA A 88 -10.38 13.56 -4.98
CA ALA A 88 -11.47 13.11 -5.84
C ALA A 88 -11.09 11.84 -6.64
N THR A 89 -11.21 10.69 -6.00
CA THR A 89 -10.74 9.41 -6.55
C THR A 89 -11.66 8.79 -7.60
N ALA A 90 -12.96 9.11 -7.54
CA ALA A 90 -13.98 8.67 -8.50
C ALA A 90 -14.14 9.59 -9.73
N ALA A 91 -13.52 10.77 -9.71
CA ALA A 91 -13.49 11.69 -10.85
C ALA A 91 -12.25 11.44 -11.72
N SER A 92 -12.31 11.90 -12.97
CA SER A 92 -11.13 11.96 -13.85
C SER A 92 -9.96 12.67 -13.15
N GLY A 93 -8.75 12.17 -13.36
CA GLY A 93 -7.53 12.75 -12.81
C GLY A 93 -6.75 13.53 -13.86
N THR A 94 -5.69 14.20 -13.44
CA THR A 94 -4.77 14.90 -14.33
C THR A 94 -3.36 14.30 -14.18
N ARG A 95 -2.81 13.78 -15.28
CA ARG A 95 -1.41 13.33 -15.35
C ARG A 95 -0.57 14.45 -15.94
N LEU A 96 0.41 14.92 -15.18
CA LEU A 96 1.36 15.94 -15.64
C LEU A 96 2.45 15.24 -16.48
N THR A 97 2.54 15.56 -17.77
CA THR A 97 3.38 14.85 -18.75
C THR A 97 4.71 15.54 -19.06
N SER A 98 4.84 16.85 -18.83
CA SER A 98 6.10 17.57 -18.99
C SER A 98 6.15 18.87 -18.19
N ARG A 99 7.35 19.26 -17.75
CA ARG A 99 7.65 20.59 -17.21
C ARG A 99 8.41 21.39 -18.28
N PRO A 100 8.13 22.69 -18.48
CA PRO A 100 9.02 23.54 -19.25
C PRO A 100 10.42 23.59 -18.61
N ALA A 101 11.47 23.60 -19.43
CA ALA A 101 12.82 23.89 -18.94
C ALA A 101 12.92 25.34 -18.47
N ASP A 102 13.72 25.59 -17.43
CA ASP A 102 13.92 26.93 -16.88
C ASP A 102 14.49 27.86 -17.97
N GLY A 103 13.83 29.01 -18.19
CA GLY A 103 14.26 30.04 -19.15
C GLY A 103 13.64 29.98 -20.54
N ALA A 104 12.68 29.08 -20.82
CA ALA A 104 11.91 29.13 -22.04
C ALA A 104 10.73 30.11 -21.91
N ASP A 105 10.58 31.03 -22.88
CA ASP A 105 9.36 31.84 -23.08
C ASP A 105 8.17 30.91 -23.40
N ARG A 106 7.61 30.30 -22.35
CA ARG A 106 6.53 29.29 -22.30
C ARG A 106 6.69 28.10 -23.27
N PRO A 107 6.76 26.90 -22.70
CA PRO A 107 5.63 25.99 -22.95
C PRO A 107 4.84 25.77 -21.66
N ALA A 108 3.51 25.79 -21.76
CA ALA A 108 2.65 25.41 -20.66
C ALA A 108 2.98 23.96 -20.23
N THR A 109 2.97 23.69 -18.93
CA THR A 109 3.06 22.34 -18.38
C THR A 109 2.11 21.42 -19.15
N GLY A 110 2.67 20.38 -19.78
CA GLY A 110 1.86 19.39 -20.47
C GLY A 110 1.05 18.60 -19.46
N PHE A 111 -0.25 18.45 -19.72
CA PHE A 111 -1.11 17.61 -18.91
C PHE A 111 -2.07 16.84 -19.81
N GLU A 112 -2.47 15.67 -19.33
CA GLU A 112 -3.54 14.87 -19.93
C GLU A 112 -4.54 14.47 -18.85
N TYR A 113 -5.79 14.29 -19.27
CA TYR A 113 -6.81 13.75 -18.39
C TYR A 113 -6.75 12.22 -18.42
N VAL A 114 -6.88 11.60 -17.26
CA VAL A 114 -7.10 10.17 -17.13
C VAL A 114 -8.53 9.94 -16.73
N ASP A 115 -9.20 8.98 -17.37
CA ASP A 115 -10.57 8.64 -17.04
C ASP A 115 -10.70 7.94 -15.68
N ALA A 116 -11.92 7.94 -15.14
CA ALA A 116 -12.23 7.37 -13.84
C ALA A 116 -12.07 5.83 -13.81
N ASP A 117 -12.33 5.14 -14.92
CA ASP A 117 -12.23 3.68 -15.00
C ASP A 117 -10.77 3.22 -14.92
N TRP A 118 -9.86 3.94 -15.60
CA TRP A 118 -8.42 3.75 -15.50
C TRP A 118 -7.94 3.99 -14.07
N LYS A 119 -8.43 5.04 -13.40
CA LYS A 119 -8.12 5.29 -11.98
C LYS A 119 -8.62 4.16 -11.09
N ALA A 120 -9.84 3.68 -11.29
CA ALA A 120 -10.39 2.57 -10.52
C ALA A 120 -9.55 1.29 -10.69
N HIS A 121 -9.17 0.96 -11.92
CA HIS A 121 -8.32 -0.20 -12.20
C HIS A 121 -6.91 -0.05 -11.62
N THR A 122 -6.33 1.15 -11.72
CA THR A 122 -5.00 1.46 -11.16
C THR A 122 -5.02 1.44 -9.64
N ARG A 123 -6.07 1.99 -9.00
CA ARG A 123 -6.27 1.93 -7.56
C ARG A 123 -6.36 0.50 -7.07
N LEU A 124 -7.13 -0.34 -7.75
CA LEU A 124 -7.21 -1.75 -7.45
C LEU A 124 -5.83 -2.41 -7.57
N ALA A 125 -5.10 -2.16 -8.65
CA ALA A 125 -3.75 -2.70 -8.83
C ALA A 125 -2.76 -2.22 -7.74
N ILE A 126 -2.85 -0.94 -7.31
CA ILE A 126 -2.06 -0.40 -6.20
C ILE A 126 -2.43 -1.09 -4.89
N ALA A 127 -3.71 -1.22 -4.58
CA ALA A 127 -4.19 -1.85 -3.36
C ALA A 127 -3.77 -3.32 -3.31
N GLU A 128 -3.93 -4.05 -4.41
CA GLU A 128 -3.48 -5.44 -4.53
C GLU A 128 -1.96 -5.54 -4.40
N ARG A 129 -1.22 -4.62 -5.02
CA ARG A 129 0.24 -4.56 -4.88
C ARG A 129 0.66 -4.18 -3.45
N ALA A 130 -0.07 -3.32 -2.76
CA ALA A 130 0.17 -2.99 -1.36
C ALA A 130 -0.24 -4.15 -0.45
N PHE A 131 -1.23 -4.95 -0.83
CA PHE A 131 -1.56 -6.19 -0.13
C PHE A 131 -0.49 -7.27 -0.37
N GLU A 132 0.02 -7.37 -1.60
CA GLU A 132 1.06 -8.31 -2.01
C GLU A 132 2.47 -7.90 -1.55
N ARG A 133 2.77 -6.59 -1.47
CA ARG A 133 4.11 -6.03 -1.17
C ARG A 133 4.17 -5.23 0.13
N GLY A 134 3.06 -4.68 0.61
CA GLY A 134 2.98 -3.91 1.87
C GLY A 134 2.90 -4.79 3.11
N TRP A 135 2.83 -6.10 2.91
CA TRP A 135 3.21 -7.11 3.90
C TRP A 135 4.31 -7.98 3.29
N ARG A 136 5.46 -7.39 2.93
CA ARG A 136 6.60 -8.09 2.33
C ARG A 136 6.74 -9.47 2.98
N SER A 137 6.56 -10.53 2.18
CA SER A 137 6.58 -11.95 2.55
C SER A 137 5.30 -12.59 3.09
N TYR A 138 4.08 -12.04 2.99
CA TYR A 138 2.91 -12.73 3.57
C TYR A 138 2.77 -14.19 3.10
N VAL A 139 3.08 -14.51 1.85
CA VAL A 139 3.06 -15.91 1.34
C VAL A 139 4.33 -16.70 1.71
N ASP A 140 5.45 -16.02 2.01
CA ASP A 140 6.71 -16.65 2.43
C ASP A 140 6.84 -16.74 3.98
N THR A 141 6.00 -16.02 4.73
CA THR A 141 5.92 -16.01 6.21
C THR A 141 4.64 -16.61 6.74
N MET A 142 3.54 -16.59 5.98
CA MET A 142 2.41 -17.45 6.31
C MET A 142 2.86 -18.89 6.09
N ARG A 143 2.46 -19.72 7.05
CA ARG A 143 2.53 -21.17 6.97
C ARG A 143 1.16 -21.69 6.51
N PRO A 144 0.78 -21.58 5.22
CA PRO A 144 -0.48 -22.16 4.75
C PRO A 144 -0.45 -23.69 4.82
N ASP A 145 0.74 -24.28 4.97
CA ASP A 145 0.99 -25.68 5.32
C ASP A 145 0.74 -26.00 6.81
N CYS A 146 0.29 -25.02 7.61
CA CYS A 146 -0.15 -25.23 8.98
C CYS A 146 -1.62 -25.66 9.00
N ARG A 147 -1.98 -26.74 9.69
CA ARG A 147 -3.38 -27.18 9.87
C ARG A 147 -4.27 -26.12 10.55
N GLN A 148 -3.67 -25.16 11.25
CA GLN A 148 -4.38 -24.07 11.94
C GLN A 148 -4.73 -22.92 10.98
N PHE A 149 -4.23 -22.94 9.75
CA PHE A 149 -4.53 -21.94 8.73
C PHE A 149 -5.97 -22.09 8.24
N ARG A 150 -6.72 -20.98 8.26
CA ARG A 150 -8.07 -20.88 7.69
C ARG A 150 -8.19 -19.61 6.88
N LEU A 151 -9.01 -19.65 5.84
CA LEU A 151 -9.54 -18.46 5.20
C LEU A 151 -10.94 -18.23 5.78
N VAL A 152 -11.17 -17.05 6.33
CA VAL A 152 -12.48 -16.65 6.86
C VAL A 152 -13.00 -15.47 6.07
N ASP A 153 -14.32 -15.37 5.92
CA ASP A 153 -14.94 -14.19 5.31
C ASP A 153 -14.71 -12.96 6.20
N GLY A 154 -13.94 -12.01 5.68
CA GLY A 154 -13.79 -10.67 6.23
C GLY A 154 -14.69 -9.66 5.51
N ALA A 155 -14.69 -8.41 5.97
CA ALA A 155 -15.54 -7.34 5.44
C ALA A 155 -15.35 -7.07 3.93
N HIS A 156 -14.20 -7.46 3.39
CA HIS A 156 -13.75 -7.11 2.06
C HIS A 156 -13.24 -8.34 1.28
N GLY A 157 -13.60 -9.55 1.71
CA GLY A 157 -13.15 -10.82 1.12
C GLY A 157 -12.48 -11.72 2.15
N TYR A 158 -11.81 -12.78 1.68
CA TYR A 158 -11.20 -13.76 2.58
C TYR A 158 -9.93 -13.22 3.25
N VAL A 159 -9.85 -13.35 4.57
CA VAL A 159 -8.66 -13.03 5.37
C VAL A 159 -8.06 -14.28 6.01
N PRO A 160 -6.72 -14.43 6.07
CA PRO A 160 -6.09 -15.53 6.78
C PRO A 160 -6.27 -15.43 8.29
N ALA A 161 -6.71 -16.52 8.91
CA ALA A 161 -6.90 -16.64 10.35
C ALA A 161 -6.20 -17.89 10.90
N CYS A 162 -5.76 -17.81 12.16
CA CYS A 162 -5.21 -18.93 12.91
C CYS A 162 -6.29 -19.49 13.84
N ALA A 163 -6.61 -20.78 13.70
CA ALA A 163 -7.55 -21.46 14.59
C ALA A 163 -7.05 -21.54 16.04
N ALA A 164 -5.76 -21.83 16.24
CA ALA A 164 -5.15 -21.89 17.58
C ALA A 164 -5.17 -20.54 18.32
N LYS A 165 -4.96 -19.42 17.60
CA LYS A 165 -4.93 -18.08 18.20
C LYS A 165 -6.29 -17.36 18.15
N ALA A 166 -7.29 -17.95 17.50
CA ALA A 166 -8.63 -17.40 17.30
C ALA A 166 -8.66 -15.97 16.73
N ARG A 167 -7.69 -15.61 15.87
CA ARG A 167 -7.58 -14.28 15.25
C ARG A 167 -6.87 -14.33 13.89
N GLU A 168 -6.82 -13.19 13.21
CA GLU A 168 -6.06 -13.02 11.97
C GLU A 168 -4.58 -13.38 12.15
N GLN A 169 -3.99 -14.00 11.12
CA GLN A 169 -2.56 -14.32 11.17
C GLN A 169 -1.73 -13.05 11.13
N SER A 170 -0.55 -13.11 11.74
CA SER A 170 0.49 -12.09 11.59
C SER A 170 1.81 -12.78 11.29
N ALA A 171 2.65 -12.17 10.44
CA ALA A 171 3.97 -12.73 10.14
C ALA A 171 4.87 -12.85 11.38
N ALA A 172 4.67 -11.98 12.38
CA ALA A 172 5.41 -12.00 13.63
C ALA A 172 5.10 -13.24 14.49
N GLU A 173 3.84 -13.72 14.48
CA GLU A 173 3.40 -14.79 15.37
C GLU A 173 3.14 -16.12 14.67
N CYS A 174 2.84 -16.08 13.37
CA CYS A 174 2.53 -17.25 12.54
C CYS A 174 3.67 -17.61 11.56
N GLY A 175 4.87 -17.10 11.81
CA GLY A 175 6.09 -17.41 11.06
C GLY A 175 6.78 -18.72 11.47
N GLY A 176 8.04 -18.90 11.06
CA GLY A 176 8.80 -20.14 11.27
C GLY A 176 9.03 -20.54 12.73
N SER A 177 8.96 -19.59 13.67
CA SER A 177 9.12 -19.80 15.11
C SER A 177 7.80 -20.00 15.89
N CYS A 178 6.66 -20.11 15.18
CA CYS A 178 5.35 -20.28 15.82
C CYS A 178 5.28 -21.58 16.64
N ALA A 179 5.07 -21.47 17.95
CA ALA A 179 4.96 -22.63 18.85
C ALA A 179 3.69 -23.47 18.59
N ASP A 180 2.65 -22.87 18.03
CA ASP A 180 1.39 -23.54 17.67
C ASP A 180 1.40 -24.07 16.22
N TYR A 181 2.56 -24.04 15.54
CA TYR A 181 2.66 -24.55 14.19
C TYR A 181 2.48 -26.07 14.20
N GLU A 182 1.51 -26.54 13.42
CA GLU A 182 1.26 -27.95 13.20
C GLU A 182 1.15 -28.20 11.69
N PRO A 183 2.01 -29.04 11.09
CA PRO A 183 1.95 -29.31 9.67
C PRO A 183 0.64 -29.98 9.28
N GLU A 184 0.22 -29.76 8.03
CA GLU A 184 -0.91 -30.48 7.44
C GLU A 184 -0.76 -32.00 7.57
N PRO A 185 -1.84 -32.72 7.93
CA PRO A 185 -1.83 -34.17 7.99
C PRO A 185 -1.37 -34.79 6.66
N PRO A 186 -0.49 -35.82 6.67
CA PRO A 186 0.01 -36.44 5.44
C PRO A 186 -1.10 -36.97 4.51
N GLY A 187 -2.22 -37.42 5.09
CA GLY A 187 -3.37 -37.90 4.32
C GLY A 187 -4.00 -36.83 3.44
N TRP A 188 -3.91 -35.55 3.82
CA TRP A 188 -4.50 -34.46 3.04
C TRP A 188 -3.77 -34.21 1.73
N ARG A 189 -2.46 -34.51 1.68
CA ARG A 189 -1.62 -34.32 0.49
C ARG A 189 -1.87 -35.36 -0.60
N GLN A 190 -2.59 -36.43 -0.27
CA GLN A 190 -2.93 -37.52 -1.18
C GLN A 190 -4.27 -37.30 -1.88
N HIS A 191 -5.03 -36.27 -1.48
CA HIS A 191 -6.26 -35.91 -2.17
C HIS A 191 -5.94 -35.24 -3.50
N GLY A 192 -6.82 -35.43 -4.49
CA GLY A 192 -6.75 -34.71 -5.75
C GLY A 192 -7.37 -33.32 -5.65
N TRP A 193 -7.64 -32.72 -6.81
CA TRP A 193 -8.35 -31.44 -6.91
C TRP A 193 -9.66 -31.44 -6.07
N PRO A 194 -9.95 -30.40 -5.27
CA PRO A 194 -9.32 -29.08 -5.27
C PRO A 194 -8.18 -28.89 -4.26
N ILE A 195 -7.71 -29.92 -3.56
CA ILE A 195 -6.66 -29.80 -2.52
C ILE A 195 -5.42 -30.64 -2.87
N GLU A 196 -5.09 -30.74 -4.16
CA GLU A 196 -3.96 -31.53 -4.64
C GLU A 196 -2.65 -31.06 -3.99
N GLY A 197 -1.93 -31.99 -3.35
CA GLY A 197 -0.72 -31.68 -2.58
C GLY A 197 -0.97 -31.06 -1.20
N GLY A 198 -2.23 -30.92 -0.80
CA GLY A 198 -2.68 -30.33 0.47
C GLY A 198 -3.35 -28.95 0.28
N PRO A 199 -4.19 -28.52 1.23
CA PRO A 199 -4.81 -27.19 1.20
C PRO A 199 -3.79 -26.05 1.05
N GLY A 200 -2.66 -26.11 1.75
CA GLY A 200 -1.62 -25.10 1.73
C GLY A 200 -0.95 -24.98 0.37
N ALA A 201 -0.64 -26.11 -0.26
CA ALA A 201 -0.09 -26.15 -1.62
C ALA A 201 -1.08 -25.55 -2.64
N THR A 202 -2.37 -25.84 -2.48
CA THR A 202 -3.42 -25.26 -3.33
C THR A 202 -3.51 -23.74 -3.16
N VAL A 203 -3.52 -23.23 -1.92
CA VAL A 203 -3.52 -21.79 -1.66
C VAL A 203 -2.29 -21.12 -2.28
N GLN A 204 -1.11 -21.71 -2.12
CA GLN A 204 0.11 -21.21 -2.74
C GLN A 204 0.02 -21.18 -4.27
N ALA A 205 -0.51 -22.24 -4.89
CA ALA A 205 -0.69 -22.33 -6.34
C ALA A 205 -1.66 -21.26 -6.87
N VAL A 206 -2.82 -21.06 -6.22
CA VAL A 206 -3.79 -20.02 -6.58
C VAL A 206 -3.17 -18.62 -6.50
N LEU A 207 -2.41 -18.35 -5.43
CA LEU A 207 -1.73 -17.06 -5.27
C LEU A 207 -0.61 -16.88 -6.30
N ALA A 208 0.14 -17.93 -6.63
CA ALA A 208 1.17 -17.88 -7.66
C ALA A 208 0.59 -17.62 -9.06
N ASP A 209 -0.49 -18.31 -9.43
CA ASP A 209 -1.20 -18.13 -10.70
C ASP A 209 -1.77 -16.70 -10.84
N ARG A 210 -2.34 -16.15 -9.76
CA ARG A 210 -2.75 -14.74 -9.70
C ARG A 210 -1.59 -13.78 -9.95
N ARG A 211 -0.42 -14.04 -9.36
CA ARG A 211 0.78 -13.21 -9.60
C ARG A 211 1.28 -13.32 -11.04
N GLN A 212 1.23 -14.50 -11.64
CA GLN A 212 1.69 -14.72 -13.01
C GLN A 212 0.80 -13.99 -14.03
N ARG A 213 -0.53 -14.06 -13.88
CA ARG A 213 -1.48 -13.32 -14.72
C ARG A 213 -1.31 -11.80 -14.73
N ARG A 214 -0.57 -11.22 -13.78
CA ARG A 214 -0.24 -9.78 -13.74
C ARG A 214 1.08 -9.41 -14.44
N ARG A 215 1.93 -10.42 -14.70
CA ARG A 215 3.24 -10.23 -15.34
C ARG A 215 3.14 -10.33 -16.87
N GLU A 216 2.12 -11.01 -17.36
CA GLU A 216 1.72 -11.11 -18.76
C GLU A 216 0.80 -9.94 -19.14
#